data_AF-A0A1Q7CTI6-F1
#
_entry.id   AF-A0A1Q7CTI6-F1
#
_cell.length_a   1.000
_cell.length_b   1.000
_cell.length_c   1.000
_cell.angle_alpha   90.00
_cell.angle_beta   90.00
_cell.angle_gamma   90.00
#
_symmetry.space_group_name_H-M   'P 1'
#
loop_
_entity.id
_entity.type
_entity.pdbx_description
1 polymer ?
#
loop_
_entity_poly.entity_id
_entity_poly.type
_entity_poly.pdbx_seq_one_letter_code
_entity_poly.pdbx_strand_id
1 'polypeptide(L)'
;MASLEIVEQSGNRIVVKLKGIPLQYANALRRICLSGVPTFAIDDVVIIENSSVLPDEGVTHRLAMTPLRTDLSRFVEPSVCDCHSELGCSRCRVLLMLDSGSSDATRTVTSADLSSEDEVVKPVSPNIPIAVLAPGQKLKLEAYARLGRGSEHAKWNSASVSALTEGNDSDQHILTLETVGSLTPAEVIRTAVEELEKRLGEFHQTLATIG
;
A
#
# COMPACT_ATOMS: atom_id res chain seq x y z
N MET A 1 25.08 -21.31 6.75
CA MET A 1 25.16 -19.92 6.23
C MET A 1 23.78 -19.58 5.73
N ALA A 2 23.21 -18.45 6.15
CA ALA A 2 21.87 -18.06 5.71
C ALA A 2 21.89 -17.80 4.20
N SER A 3 20.94 -18.38 3.46
CA SER A 3 20.80 -18.14 2.02
C SER A 3 19.34 -17.88 1.64
N LEU A 4 19.19 -17.08 0.58
CA LEU A 4 17.91 -16.70 -0.01
C LEU A 4 17.95 -17.06 -1.49
N GLU A 5 17.03 -17.91 -1.93
CA GLU A 5 16.93 -18.38 -3.31
C GLU A 5 15.53 -18.08 -3.86
N ILE A 6 15.44 -17.47 -5.04
CA ILE A 6 14.16 -17.25 -5.71
C ILE A 6 13.76 -18.54 -6.43
N VAL A 7 12.61 -19.09 -6.06
CA VAL A 7 12.03 -20.31 -6.65
C VAL A 7 11.15 -19.97 -7.85
N GLU A 8 10.31 -18.95 -7.68
CA GLU A 8 9.38 -18.49 -8.71
C GLU A 8 9.25 -16.96 -8.62
N GLN A 9 9.17 -16.29 -9.78
CA GLN A 9 8.83 -14.88 -9.86
C GLN A 9 7.94 -14.65 -11.08
N SER A 10 6.70 -14.22 -10.84
CA SER A 10 5.69 -14.04 -11.87
C SER A 10 4.81 -12.82 -11.56
N GLY A 11 5.03 -11.71 -12.28
CA GLY A 11 4.26 -10.46 -12.11
C GLY A 11 4.31 -9.95 -10.66
N ASN A 12 3.17 -10.02 -9.98
CA ASN A 12 3.01 -9.58 -8.59
C ASN A 12 3.33 -10.67 -7.55
N ARG A 13 3.73 -11.87 -7.97
CA ARG A 13 4.02 -13.01 -7.09
C ARG A 13 5.51 -13.34 -7.07
N ILE A 14 6.03 -13.64 -5.90
CA ILE A 14 7.37 -14.18 -5.71
C ILE A 14 7.36 -15.29 -4.65
N VAL A 15 8.10 -16.35 -4.92
CA VAL A 15 8.30 -17.46 -3.98
C VAL A 15 9.79 -17.55 -3.70
N VAL A 16 10.14 -17.44 -2.42
CA VAL A 16 11.52 -17.37 -1.95
C VAL A 16 11.77 -18.49 -0.95
N LYS A 17 12.85 -19.23 -1.17
CA LYS A 17 13.35 -20.24 -0.24
C LYS A 17 14.39 -19.60 0.67
N LEU A 18 14.16 -19.72 1.98
CA LEU A 18 15.03 -19.27 3.07
C LEU A 18 15.66 -20.51 3.71
N LYS A 19 16.99 -20.58 3.72
CA LYS A 19 17.74 -21.70 4.31
C LYS A 19 18.68 -21.20 5.40
N GLY A 20 18.75 -21.88 6.54
CA GLY A 20 19.60 -21.47 7.66
C GLY A 20 19.12 -20.22 8.38
N ILE A 21 17.83 -19.89 8.27
CA ILE A 21 17.19 -18.76 8.94
C ILE A 21 16.17 -19.33 9.93
N PRO A 22 16.32 -19.08 11.24
CA PRO A 22 15.34 -19.53 12.23
C PRO A 22 13.91 -19.06 11.93
N LEU A 23 12.93 -19.90 12.25
CA LEU A 23 11.50 -19.66 12.02
C LEU A 23 11.02 -18.29 12.53
N GLN A 24 11.57 -17.82 13.66
CA GLN A 24 11.17 -16.54 14.25
C GLN A 24 11.51 -15.36 13.32
N TYR A 25 12.69 -15.37 12.70
CA TYR A 25 13.11 -14.34 11.75
C TYR A 25 12.34 -14.45 10.43
N ALA A 26 12.16 -15.67 9.93
CA ALA A 26 11.37 -15.90 8.71
C ALA A 26 9.92 -15.44 8.88
N ASN A 27 9.29 -15.71 10.03
CA ASN A 27 7.95 -15.25 10.34
C ASN A 27 7.90 -13.74 10.61
N ALA A 28 8.94 -13.15 11.20
CA ALA A 28 9.04 -11.69 11.34
C ALA A 28 9.07 -11.02 9.96
N LEU A 29 9.90 -11.50 9.04
CA LEU A 29 9.95 -11.02 7.65
C LEU A 29 8.58 -11.17 6.97
N ARG A 30 7.94 -12.34 7.08
CA ARG A 30 6.59 -12.58 6.56
C ARG A 30 5.58 -11.54 7.06
N ARG A 31 5.59 -11.22 8.36
CA ARG A 31 4.69 -10.23 8.97
C ARG A 31 4.95 -8.83 8.43
N ILE A 32 6.22 -8.44 8.31
CA ILE A 32 6.62 -7.12 7.79
C ILE A 32 6.24 -6.99 6.31
N CYS A 33 6.46 -8.02 5.49
CA CYS A 33 6.05 -8.02 4.08
C CYS A 33 4.52 -7.86 3.89
N LEU A 34 3.71 -8.26 4.88
CA LEU A 34 2.25 -8.12 4.82
C LEU A 34 1.80 -6.70 5.17
N SER A 35 2.22 -6.21 6.32
CA SER A 35 1.63 -5.01 6.94
C SER A 35 2.65 -4.03 7.51
N GLY A 36 3.94 -4.34 7.42
CA GLY A 36 5.02 -3.51 7.91
C GLY A 36 5.58 -2.56 6.86
N VAL A 37 5.53 -2.88 5.57
CA VAL A 37 6.05 -2.00 4.50
C VAL A 37 5.06 -0.86 4.23
N PRO A 38 5.50 0.41 4.20
CA PRO A 38 4.62 1.53 3.92
C PRO A 38 4.16 1.52 2.45
N THR A 39 2.90 1.87 2.22
CA THR A 39 2.29 2.02 0.89
C THR A 39 1.42 3.26 0.80
N PHE A 40 1.15 3.75 -0.41
CA PHE A 40 0.17 4.83 -0.61
C PHE A 40 -1.25 4.28 -0.61
N ALA A 41 -2.13 4.96 0.15
CA ALA A 41 -3.57 4.80 0.04
C ALA A 41 -4.26 6.15 0.28
N ILE A 42 -5.49 6.27 -0.21
CA ILE A 42 -6.34 7.44 0.04
C ILE A 42 -6.76 7.44 1.53
N ASP A 43 -6.53 8.56 2.20
CA ASP A 43 -6.83 8.71 3.63
C ASP A 43 -7.96 9.68 3.88
N ASP A 44 -7.83 10.91 3.37
CA ASP A 44 -8.87 11.93 3.48
C ASP A 44 -9.56 12.10 2.14
N VAL A 45 -10.89 12.21 2.15
CA VAL A 45 -11.70 12.50 0.95
C VAL A 45 -12.62 13.67 1.25
N VAL A 46 -12.52 14.71 0.43
CA VAL A 46 -13.41 15.88 0.45
C VAL A 46 -14.41 15.72 -0.69
N ILE A 47 -15.64 15.37 -0.34
CA ILE A 47 -16.75 15.29 -1.30
C ILE A 47 -17.23 16.71 -1.61
N ILE A 48 -17.15 17.10 -2.88
CA ILE A 48 -17.64 18.39 -3.36
C ILE A 48 -19.09 18.24 -3.85
N GLU A 49 -19.37 17.16 -4.58
CA GLU A 49 -20.70 16.82 -5.07
C GLU A 49 -20.84 15.29 -5.17
N ASN A 50 -21.84 14.72 -4.51
CA ASN A 50 -22.21 13.31 -4.72
C ASN A 50 -23.73 13.21 -4.81
N SER A 51 -24.22 12.98 -6.02
CA SER A 51 -25.63 12.69 -6.27
C SER A 51 -25.84 11.24 -6.69
N SER A 52 -24.83 10.38 -6.49
CA SER A 52 -24.89 8.97 -6.84
C SER A 52 -25.77 8.18 -5.87
N VAL A 53 -25.99 6.91 -6.17
CA VAL A 53 -26.73 6.00 -5.27
C VAL A 53 -25.87 5.58 -4.07
N LEU A 54 -24.55 5.60 -4.20
CA LEU A 54 -23.65 5.26 -3.10
C LEU A 54 -23.50 6.48 -2.18
N PRO A 55 -23.71 6.31 -0.86
CA PRO A 55 -23.48 7.40 0.08
C PRO A 55 -21.98 7.71 0.18
N ASP A 56 -21.67 8.89 0.70
CA ASP A 56 -20.30 9.44 0.73
C ASP A 56 -19.30 8.49 1.39
N GLU A 57 -19.67 7.87 2.51
CA GLU A 57 -18.84 6.90 3.22
C GLU A 57 -18.59 5.64 2.38
N GLY A 58 -19.56 5.23 1.57
CA GLY A 58 -19.44 4.07 0.69
C GLY A 58 -18.48 4.33 -0.46
N VAL A 59 -18.56 5.51 -1.08
CA VAL A 59 -17.62 5.93 -2.13
C VAL A 59 -16.21 6.08 -1.54
N THR A 60 -16.10 6.77 -0.41
CA THR A 60 -14.83 7.02 0.28
C THR A 60 -14.14 5.73 0.69
N HIS A 61 -14.88 4.75 1.22
CA HIS A 61 -14.29 3.45 1.59
C HIS A 61 -13.74 2.70 0.37
N ARG A 62 -14.43 2.76 -0.78
CA ARG A 62 -13.93 2.14 -2.02
C ARG A 62 -12.67 2.83 -2.55
N LEU A 63 -12.62 4.15 -2.49
CA LEU A 63 -11.44 4.93 -2.83
C LEU A 63 -10.27 4.57 -1.91
N ALA A 64 -10.49 4.50 -0.60
CA ALA A 64 -9.47 4.13 0.38
C ALA A 64 -8.85 2.76 0.10
N MET A 65 -9.65 1.79 -0.37
CA MET A 65 -9.19 0.44 -0.73
C MET A 65 -8.65 0.31 -2.17
N THR A 66 -8.62 1.39 -2.95
CA THR A 66 -8.05 1.38 -4.30
C THR A 66 -6.52 1.44 -4.21
N PRO A 67 -5.79 0.39 -4.64
CA PRO A 67 -4.34 0.36 -4.53
C PRO A 67 -3.70 1.41 -5.44
N LEU A 68 -2.80 2.21 -4.87
CA LEU A 68 -2.02 3.22 -5.58
C LEU A 68 -0.57 2.75 -5.76
N ARG A 69 0.02 3.09 -6.90
CA ARG A 69 1.46 2.92 -7.13
C ARG A 69 2.23 3.76 -6.11
N THR A 70 3.28 3.17 -5.54
CA THR A 70 4.05 3.76 -4.44
C THR A 70 5.51 3.92 -4.86
N ASP A 71 6.10 5.09 -4.57
CA ASP A 71 7.52 5.34 -4.70
C ASP A 71 8.10 5.73 -3.34
N LEU A 72 8.81 4.79 -2.70
CA LEU A 72 9.38 4.98 -1.37
C LEU A 72 10.64 5.87 -1.36
N SER A 73 11.20 6.19 -2.52
CA SER A 73 12.41 7.03 -2.60
C SER A 73 12.09 8.53 -2.54
N ARG A 74 10.90 8.91 -3.01
CA ARG A 74 10.47 10.31 -3.14
C ARG A 74 9.65 10.81 -1.95
N PHE A 75 8.91 9.90 -1.31
CA PHE A 75 7.91 10.24 -0.30
C PHE A 75 8.28 9.72 1.09
N VAL A 76 7.80 10.41 2.12
CA VAL A 76 8.00 10.05 3.52
C VAL A 76 6.65 9.92 4.23
N GLU A 77 6.59 9.06 5.25
CA GLU A 77 5.40 8.94 6.09
C GLU A 77 5.13 10.28 6.82
N PRO A 78 3.86 10.68 7.01
CA PRO A 78 3.56 11.94 7.69
C PRO A 78 4.12 12.03 9.11
N SER A 79 4.25 10.89 9.81
CA SER A 79 4.81 10.82 11.17
C SER A 79 6.28 11.20 11.25
N VAL A 80 7.04 11.06 10.17
CA VAL A 80 8.47 11.42 10.08
C VAL A 80 8.69 12.68 9.24
N CYS A 81 7.61 13.36 8.83
CA CYS A 81 7.69 14.53 7.98
C CYS A 81 7.79 15.83 8.79
N ASP A 82 8.76 16.66 8.43
CA ASP A 82 9.14 17.89 9.11
C ASP A 82 8.19 19.08 8.78
N CYS A 83 7.13 18.85 8.01
CA CYS A 83 6.26 19.93 7.51
C CYS A 83 5.30 20.50 8.56
N HIS A 84 5.06 19.77 9.66
CA HIS A 84 4.15 20.16 10.76
C HIS A 84 2.75 20.65 10.31
N SER A 85 2.31 20.23 9.12
CA SER A 85 1.05 20.65 8.50
C SER A 85 0.05 19.50 8.52
N GLU A 86 -1.16 19.75 9.00
CA GLU A 86 -2.26 18.78 8.94
C GLU A 86 -2.65 18.43 7.49
N LEU A 87 -2.54 19.41 6.59
CA LEU A 87 -2.80 19.26 5.16
C LEU A 87 -1.66 18.53 4.42
N GLY A 88 -0.54 18.26 5.10
CA GLY A 88 0.67 17.71 4.51
C GLY A 88 1.41 18.66 3.58
N CYS A 89 2.45 18.15 2.92
CA CYS A 89 3.23 18.80 1.89
C CYS A 89 3.46 17.83 0.73
N SER A 90 4.09 18.29 -0.35
CA SER A 90 4.38 17.48 -1.55
C SER A 90 5.28 16.26 -1.31
N ARG A 91 5.90 16.13 -0.13
CA ARG A 91 6.72 14.96 0.25
C ARG A 91 5.95 13.90 1.03
N CYS A 92 4.79 14.22 1.61
CA CYS A 92 4.05 13.28 2.48
C CYS A 92 2.60 13.04 2.06
N ARG A 93 2.05 13.89 1.17
CA ARG A 93 0.71 13.74 0.61
C ARG A 93 0.68 13.99 -0.89
N VAL A 94 -0.27 13.36 -1.56
CA VAL A 94 -0.59 13.52 -2.99
C VAL A 94 -2.09 13.71 -3.15
N LEU A 95 -2.48 14.73 -3.89
CA LEU A 95 -3.87 15.00 -4.26
C LEU A 95 -4.27 14.22 -5.53
N LEU A 96 -5.40 13.53 -5.44
CA LEU A 96 -6.13 12.99 -6.58
C LEU A 96 -7.49 13.69 -6.67
N MET A 97 -7.91 14.05 -7.88
CA MET A 97 -9.21 14.64 -8.15
C MET A 97 -10.04 13.73 -9.05
N LEU A 98 -11.33 13.63 -8.76
CA LEU A 98 -12.31 12.97 -9.61
C LEU A 98 -13.42 13.97 -9.90
N ASP A 99 -13.68 14.22 -11.17
CA ASP A 99 -14.84 14.96 -11.63
C ASP A 99 -15.51 14.15 -12.74
N SER A 100 -16.67 13.57 -12.42
CA SER A 100 -17.38 12.74 -13.37
C SER A 100 -18.06 13.54 -14.48
N GLY A 101 -18.23 14.86 -14.31
CA GLY A 101 -19.17 15.63 -15.11
C GLY A 101 -20.58 15.04 -15.12
N SER A 102 -21.41 15.49 -16.06
CA SER A 102 -22.75 14.95 -16.34
C SER A 102 -22.76 14.10 -17.60
N SER A 103 -23.52 13.02 -17.59
CA SER A 103 -23.75 12.13 -18.73
C SER A 103 -25.24 11.89 -18.92
N ASP A 104 -25.70 11.75 -20.18
CA ASP A 104 -27.08 11.40 -20.53
C ASP A 104 -27.32 9.87 -20.52
N ALA A 105 -26.26 9.08 -20.34
CA ALA A 105 -26.30 7.64 -20.22
C ALA A 105 -25.74 7.17 -18.88
N THR A 106 -26.23 6.02 -18.41
CA THR A 106 -25.68 5.34 -17.24
C THR A 106 -24.23 4.95 -17.51
N ARG A 107 -23.32 5.30 -16.61
CA ARG A 107 -21.90 4.97 -16.72
C ARG A 107 -21.30 4.52 -15.39
N THR A 108 -20.27 3.69 -15.47
CA THR A 108 -19.47 3.32 -14.31
C THR A 108 -18.29 4.27 -14.21
N VAL A 109 -18.17 4.93 -13.06
CA VAL A 109 -16.96 5.65 -12.67
C VAL A 109 -15.96 4.63 -12.14
N THR A 110 -14.75 4.68 -12.68
CA THR A 110 -13.67 3.75 -12.40
C THR A 110 -12.45 4.48 -11.87
N SER A 111 -11.45 3.73 -11.41
CA SER A 111 -10.16 4.29 -11.02
C SER A 111 -9.44 5.07 -12.12
N ALA A 112 -9.76 4.86 -13.40
CA ALA A 112 -9.26 5.69 -14.50
C ALA A 112 -9.75 7.15 -14.44
N ASP A 113 -10.91 7.40 -13.82
CA ASP A 113 -11.47 8.75 -13.67
C ASP A 113 -10.76 9.56 -12.55
N LEU A 114 -9.83 8.95 -11.80
CA LEU A 114 -8.98 9.64 -10.82
C LEU A 114 -7.77 10.28 -11.51
N SER A 115 -7.75 11.61 -11.53
CA SER A 115 -6.59 12.40 -11.95
C SER A 115 -5.66 12.67 -10.77
N SER A 116 -4.41 12.24 -10.85
CA SER A 116 -3.39 12.50 -9.82
C SER A 116 -2.54 13.70 -10.19
N GLU A 117 -2.15 14.50 -9.19
CA GLU A 117 -1.13 15.55 -9.37
C GLU A 117 0.28 14.99 -9.54
N ASP A 118 0.52 13.74 -9.13
CA ASP A 118 1.80 13.05 -9.27
C ASP A 118 1.81 12.10 -10.47
N GLU A 119 2.94 12.01 -11.17
CA GLU A 119 3.07 11.14 -12.33
C GLU A 119 3.06 9.65 -11.99
N VAL A 120 3.57 9.29 -10.79
CA VAL A 120 3.74 7.91 -10.33
C VAL A 120 2.58 7.47 -9.45
N VAL A 121 2.16 8.28 -8.47
CA VAL A 121 1.11 7.90 -7.51
C VAL A 121 -0.27 7.94 -8.17
N LYS A 122 -0.60 6.83 -8.82
CA LYS A 122 -1.85 6.60 -9.56
C LYS A 122 -2.42 5.22 -9.24
N PRO A 123 -3.72 4.96 -9.50
CA PRO A 123 -4.28 3.63 -9.34
C PRO A 123 -3.50 2.56 -10.10
N VAL A 124 -3.25 1.42 -9.45
CA VAL A 124 -2.50 0.30 -10.03
C VAL A 124 -3.17 -0.26 -11.28
N SER A 125 -4.51 -0.22 -11.33
CA SER A 125 -5.34 -0.62 -12.44
C SER A 125 -6.35 0.48 -12.76
N PRO A 126 -6.62 0.79 -14.05
CA PRO A 126 -7.63 1.77 -14.46
C PRO A 126 -9.07 1.25 -14.36
N ASN A 127 -9.26 -0.07 -14.20
CA ASN A 127 -10.56 -0.72 -14.37
C ASN A 127 -11.29 -1.04 -13.05
N ILE A 128 -10.87 -0.43 -11.93
CA ILE A 128 -11.49 -0.70 -10.62
C ILE A 128 -12.77 0.14 -10.53
N PRO A 129 -13.97 -0.47 -10.45
CA PRO A 129 -15.21 0.30 -10.34
C PRO A 129 -15.29 1.02 -8.99
N ILE A 130 -15.74 2.27 -9.00
CA ILE A 130 -15.97 3.09 -7.80
C ILE A 130 -17.47 3.22 -7.56
N ALA A 131 -18.21 3.77 -8.53
CA ALA A 131 -19.64 3.99 -8.45
C ALA A 131 -20.29 3.87 -9.83
N VAL A 132 -21.59 3.57 -9.86
CA VAL A 132 -22.39 3.64 -11.08
C VAL A 132 -23.26 4.90 -10.99
N LEU A 133 -23.24 5.71 -12.03
CA LEU A 133 -24.00 6.95 -12.14
C LEU A 133 -25.11 6.77 -13.18
N ALA A 134 -26.35 7.03 -12.78
CA ALA A 134 -27.49 7.18 -13.69
C ALA A 134 -27.40 8.52 -14.45
N PRO A 135 -28.17 8.70 -15.54
CA PRO A 135 -28.20 9.96 -16.28
C PRO A 135 -28.44 11.18 -15.37
N GLY A 136 -27.62 12.20 -15.52
CA GLY A 136 -27.68 13.43 -14.71
C GLY A 136 -27.03 13.35 -13.33
N GLN A 137 -26.65 12.16 -12.83
CA GLN A 137 -25.90 12.04 -11.57
C GLN A 137 -24.43 12.46 -11.74
N LYS A 138 -23.86 13.01 -10.67
CA LYS A 138 -22.48 13.50 -10.62
C LYS A 138 -21.76 13.00 -9.38
N LEU A 139 -20.45 12.85 -9.53
CA LEU A 139 -19.51 12.60 -8.46
C LEU A 139 -18.29 13.50 -8.68
N LYS A 140 -18.05 14.41 -7.73
CA LYS A 140 -16.91 15.32 -7.70
C LYS A 140 -16.29 15.33 -6.32
N LEU A 141 -15.00 15.04 -6.25
CA LEU A 141 -14.26 14.94 -5.00
C LEU A 141 -12.77 15.19 -5.16
N GLU A 142 -12.15 15.52 -4.03
CA GLU A 142 -10.71 15.53 -3.82
C GLU A 142 -10.34 14.40 -2.86
N ALA A 143 -9.30 13.65 -3.19
CA ALA A 143 -8.82 12.49 -2.42
C ALA A 143 -7.33 12.68 -2.12
N TYR A 144 -6.99 12.74 -0.84
CA TYR A 144 -5.64 12.95 -0.36
C TYR A 144 -5.04 11.60 0.00
N ALA A 145 -4.03 11.18 -0.76
CA ALA A 145 -3.28 9.96 -0.52
C ALA A 145 -2.02 10.24 0.31
N ARG A 146 -1.68 9.31 1.20
CA ARG A 146 -0.43 9.34 1.97
C ARG A 146 0.16 7.96 2.17
N LEU A 147 1.44 7.94 2.54
CA LEU A 147 2.07 6.74 3.05
C LEU A 147 1.48 6.35 4.42
N GLY A 148 1.23 5.08 4.59
CA GLY A 148 0.83 4.46 5.85
C GLY A 148 1.17 2.97 5.82
N ARG A 149 0.89 2.27 6.93
CA ARG A 149 1.29 0.86 7.10
C ARG A 149 0.07 -0.02 7.33
N GLY A 150 0.11 -1.25 6.85
CA GLY A 150 -0.97 -2.22 7.03
C GLY A 150 -1.30 -2.51 8.50
N SER A 151 -0.34 -2.28 9.42
CA SER A 151 -0.56 -2.37 10.87
C SER A 151 -1.51 -1.30 11.41
N GLU A 152 -1.64 -0.17 10.73
CA GLU A 152 -2.58 0.91 11.05
C GLU A 152 -3.97 0.59 10.47
N HIS A 153 -4.03 0.26 9.18
CA HIS A 153 -5.26 -0.10 8.49
C HIS A 153 -4.98 -1.00 7.29
N ALA A 154 -5.85 -1.96 7.00
CA ALA A 154 -5.66 -2.95 5.94
C ALA A 154 -5.49 -2.35 4.53
N LYS A 155 -5.97 -1.11 4.31
CA LYS A 155 -5.78 -0.37 3.05
C LYS A 155 -4.31 -0.13 2.68
N TRP A 156 -3.42 -0.17 3.66
CA TRP A 156 -1.97 -0.04 3.49
C TRP A 156 -1.23 -1.38 3.54
N ASN A 157 -1.92 -2.51 3.44
CA ASN A 157 -1.23 -3.80 3.27
C ASN A 157 -0.43 -3.79 1.96
N SER A 158 0.87 -4.01 2.06
CA SER A 158 1.78 -4.10 0.91
C SER A 158 1.58 -5.36 0.08
N ALA A 159 0.97 -6.38 0.68
CA ALA A 159 0.73 -7.68 0.07
C ALA A 159 -0.71 -8.17 0.29
N SER A 160 -1.26 -8.85 -0.72
CA SER A 160 -2.51 -9.61 -0.60
C SER A 160 -2.26 -10.98 0.02
N VAL A 161 -1.09 -11.58 -0.24
CA VAL A 161 -0.68 -12.87 0.32
C VAL A 161 0.73 -12.75 0.89
N SER A 162 0.93 -13.20 2.13
CA SER A 162 2.25 -13.38 2.73
C SER A 162 2.22 -14.63 3.63
N ALA A 163 2.63 -15.75 3.06
CA ALA A 163 2.55 -17.08 3.66
C ALA A 163 3.95 -17.68 3.84
N LEU A 164 4.15 -18.37 4.95
CA LEU A 164 5.39 -19.09 5.25
C LEU A 164 5.05 -20.56 5.47
N THR A 165 5.66 -21.44 4.69
CA THR A 165 5.51 -22.89 4.80
C THR A 165 6.86 -23.54 5.05
N GLU A 166 6.85 -24.75 5.59
CA GLU A 166 8.07 -25.55 5.74
C GLU A 166 8.50 -26.14 4.39
N GLY A 167 9.80 -26.24 4.19
CA GLY A 167 10.39 -26.95 3.05
C GLY A 167 10.54 -28.45 3.34
N ASN A 168 11.29 -29.14 2.48
CA ASN A 168 11.55 -30.58 2.65
C ASN A 168 12.48 -30.88 3.83
N ASP A 169 13.33 -29.93 4.20
CA ASP A 169 14.24 -30.04 5.34
C ASP A 169 13.77 -29.15 6.50
N SER A 170 14.08 -29.53 7.74
CA SER A 170 13.69 -28.80 8.95
C SER A 170 14.25 -27.38 9.07
N ASP A 171 15.30 -27.06 8.31
CA ASP A 171 15.97 -25.75 8.27
C ASP A 171 15.69 -24.98 6.96
N GLN A 172 14.61 -25.35 6.27
CA GLN A 172 14.14 -24.68 5.06
C GLN A 172 12.74 -24.12 5.27
N HIS A 173 12.56 -22.85 4.94
CA HIS A 173 11.27 -22.18 4.94
C HIS A 173 11.00 -21.58 3.56
N ILE A 174 9.75 -21.63 3.11
CA ILE A 174 9.31 -21.09 1.83
C ILE A 174 8.38 -19.92 2.10
N LEU A 175 8.82 -18.71 1.74
CA LEU A 175 8.03 -17.49 1.80
C LEU A 175 7.35 -17.27 0.44
N THR A 176 6.03 -17.31 0.43
CA THR A 176 5.21 -16.95 -0.74
C THR A 176 4.62 -15.58 -0.51
N LEU A 177 4.89 -14.64 -1.41
CA LEU A 177 4.42 -13.27 -1.36
C LEU A 177 3.67 -12.93 -2.67
N GLU A 178 2.50 -12.34 -2.52
CA GLU A 178 1.75 -11.72 -3.63
C GLU A 178 1.44 -10.27 -3.26
N THR A 179 1.90 -9.34 -4.09
CA THR A 179 1.72 -7.90 -3.87
C THR A 179 0.40 -7.42 -4.45
N VAL A 180 -0.12 -6.32 -3.90
CA VAL A 180 -1.31 -5.62 -4.44
C VAL A 180 -0.98 -4.80 -5.71
N GLY A 181 0.27 -4.80 -6.15
CA GLY A 181 0.79 -4.05 -7.29
C GLY A 181 1.22 -2.61 -6.98
N SER A 182 1.03 -2.14 -5.74
CA SER A 182 1.53 -0.84 -5.26
C SER A 182 3.05 -0.75 -5.30
N LEU A 183 3.73 -1.85 -4.97
CA LEU A 183 5.17 -2.08 -5.03
C LEU A 183 5.43 -3.42 -5.72
N THR A 184 6.61 -3.60 -6.29
CA THR A 184 7.02 -4.91 -6.80
C THR A 184 7.35 -5.87 -5.65
N PRO A 185 7.24 -7.20 -5.85
CA PRO A 185 7.54 -8.17 -4.79
C PRO A 185 8.97 -8.08 -4.26
N ALA A 186 9.93 -7.76 -5.14
CA ALA A 186 11.32 -7.58 -4.77
C ALA A 186 11.54 -6.33 -3.91
N GLU A 187 10.85 -5.23 -4.21
CA GLU A 187 10.87 -4.01 -3.37
C GLU A 187 10.29 -4.30 -1.99
N VAL A 188 9.14 -4.97 -1.91
CA VAL A 188 8.51 -5.32 -0.62
C VAL A 188 9.46 -6.14 0.25
N ILE A 189 10.12 -7.17 -0.31
CA ILE A 189 11.08 -7.98 0.46
C ILE A 189 12.27 -7.15 0.92
N ARG A 190 12.85 -6.31 0.04
CA ARG A 190 13.99 -5.45 0.38
C ARG A 190 13.64 -4.47 1.49
N THR A 191 12.54 -3.73 1.33
CA THR A 191 12.06 -2.77 2.34
C THR A 191 11.69 -3.48 3.63
N ALA A 192 11.17 -4.71 3.58
CA ALA A 192 10.85 -5.46 4.79
C ALA A 192 12.10 -5.87 5.58
N VAL A 193 13.22 -6.17 4.91
CA VAL A 193 14.51 -6.41 5.58
C VAL A 193 15.05 -5.12 6.17
N GLU A 194 15.05 -4.02 5.42
CA GLU A 194 15.47 -2.69 5.91
C GLU A 194 14.66 -2.25 7.14
N GLU A 195 13.34 -2.51 7.14
CA GLU A 195 12.47 -2.22 8.27
C GLU A 195 12.77 -3.11 9.49
N LEU A 196 13.11 -4.38 9.27
CA LEU A 196 13.54 -5.28 10.35
C LEU A 196 14.85 -4.80 10.98
N GLU A 197 15.82 -4.40 10.16
CA GLU A 197 17.10 -3.83 10.61
C GLU A 197 16.88 -2.52 11.38
N LYS A 198 16.03 -1.63 10.87
CA LYS A 198 15.69 -0.36 11.53
C LYS A 198 15.12 -0.58 12.93
N ARG A 199 14.15 -1.48 13.09
CA ARG A 199 13.54 -1.79 14.40
C ARG A 199 14.55 -2.38 15.38
N LEU A 200 15.46 -3.23 14.91
CA LEU A 200 16.53 -3.77 15.74
C LEU A 200 17.53 -2.68 16.14
N GLY A 201 17.84 -1.74 15.24
CA GLY A 201 18.67 -0.57 15.54
C GLY A 201 18.07 0.34 16.60
N GLU A 202 16.78 0.67 16.48
CA GLU A 202 16.03 1.47 17.47
C GLU A 202 15.98 0.75 18.83
N PHE A 203 15.76 -0.57 18.83
CA PHE A 203 15.81 -1.37 20.05
C PHE A 203 17.20 -1.37 20.68
N HIS A 204 18.26 -1.48 19.88
CA HIS A 204 19.64 -1.40 20.36
C HIS A 204 19.95 -0.05 21.00
N GLN A 205 19.52 1.06 20.40
CA GLN A 205 19.64 2.40 21.00
C GLN A 205 18.89 2.50 22.32
N THR A 206 17.69 1.92 22.39
CA THR A 206 16.89 1.88 23.63
C THR A 206 17.63 1.08 24.72
N LEU A 207 18.23 -0.06 24.37
CA LEU A 207 19.05 -0.83 25.30
C LEU A 207 20.30 -0.08 25.74
N ALA A 208 20.93 0.72 24.88
CA ALA A 208 22.10 1.52 25.24
C ALA A 208 21.78 2.62 26.29
N THR A 209 20.51 2.95 26.52
CA THR A 209 20.10 3.82 27.64
C THR A 209 20.03 3.07 28.98
N ILE A 210 20.06 1.73 28.94
CA ILE A 210 20.09 0.86 30.11
C ILE A 210 21.55 0.62 30.50
N GLY A 211 22.17 1.63 31.11
CA GLY A 211 23.44 1.51 31.85
C GLY A 211 24.66 1.08 31.03
#